data_AF-A0A329S6V3-F1
#
_entry.id   AF-A0A329S6V3-F1
#
_cell.length_a   1.000
_cell.length_b   1.000
_cell.length_c   1.000
_cell.angle_alpha   90.00
_cell.angle_beta   90.00
_cell.angle_gamma   90.00
#
_symmetry.space_group_name_H-M   'P 1'
#
loop_
_entity.id
_entity.type
_entity.pdbx_description
1 polymer ?
#
loop_
_entity_poly.entity_id
_entity_poly.type
_entity_poly.pdbx_seq_one_letter_code
_entity_poly.pdbx_strand_id
1 'polypeptide(L)'
;MDGTTGSEKIMYTTATGAFFGAAIGSVESVWGIPKLGAKLPKLSNQLKHLGTRSLVFAAVGCIFSTGEYLSASIRQKEDPINAGVGGALVGVVPGIVKQSMRVGVGAGIAAGAAMAAASYWQSSQDTAFEKYAATRHADRA
;
A
#
# COMPACT_ATOMS: atom_id res chain seq x y z
N MET A 1 -3.96 7.03 21.31
CA MET A 1 -2.65 6.49 20.88
C MET A 1 -2.90 5.02 20.60
N ASP A 2 -3.09 4.60 19.35
CA ASP A 2 -3.14 3.18 19.03
C ASP A 2 -1.72 2.60 19.21
N GLY A 3 -1.52 2.00 20.37
CA GLY A 3 -0.26 1.53 20.92
C GLY A 3 0.21 0.20 20.34
N THR A 4 0.24 0.05 19.02
CA THR A 4 1.09 -0.96 18.37
C THR A 4 2.00 -0.23 17.40
N THR A 5 3.23 -0.01 17.88
CA THR A 5 4.41 0.60 17.24
C THR A 5 4.24 0.82 15.74
N GLY A 6 4.28 2.07 15.24
CA GLY A 6 4.07 2.37 13.81
C GLY A 6 4.90 1.51 12.85
N SER A 7 6.03 0.96 13.30
CA SER A 7 6.83 -0.06 12.61
C SER A 7 6.06 -1.34 12.28
N GLU A 8 5.17 -1.81 13.14
CA GLU A 8 4.35 -3.01 12.95
C GLU A 8 3.28 -2.79 11.87
N LYS A 9 2.58 -1.65 11.90
CA LYS A 9 1.66 -1.24 10.82
C LYS A 9 2.39 -1.10 9.49
N ILE A 10 3.59 -0.49 9.48
CA ILE A 10 4.44 -0.39 8.29
C ILE A 10 4.85 -1.79 7.81
N MET A 11 5.22 -2.70 8.71
CA MET A 11 5.60 -4.07 8.37
C MET A 11 4.43 -4.84 7.75
N TYR A 12 3.24 -4.83 8.34
CA TYR A 12 2.09 -5.56 7.81
C TYR A 12 1.64 -5.03 6.45
N THR A 13 1.56 -3.71 6.30
CA THR A 13 1.17 -3.08 5.01
C THR A 13 2.21 -3.33 3.92
N THR A 14 3.49 -3.28 4.28
CA THR A 14 4.59 -3.63 3.37
C THR A 14 4.55 -5.10 2.97
N ALA A 15 4.36 -6.00 3.94
CA ALA A 15 4.27 -7.44 3.68
C ALA A 15 3.07 -7.77 2.78
N THR A 16 1.90 -7.20 3.10
CA THR A 16 0.68 -7.36 2.29
C THR A 16 0.88 -6.83 0.87
N GLY A 17 1.53 -5.67 0.72
CA GLY A 17 1.93 -5.12 -0.57
C GLY A 17 2.88 -6.06 -1.32
N ALA A 18 3.89 -6.60 -0.65
CA ALA A 18 4.84 -7.55 -1.25
C ALA A 18 4.15 -8.82 -1.77
N PHE A 19 3.22 -9.39 -0.99
CA PHE A 19 2.41 -10.54 -1.38
C PHE A 19 1.52 -10.24 -2.58
N PHE A 20 0.83 -9.10 -2.55
CA PHE A 20 -0.04 -8.67 -3.65
C PHE A 20 0.76 -8.46 -4.94
N GLY A 21 1.94 -7.84 -4.84
CA GLY A 21 2.85 -7.68 -5.96
C GLY A 21 3.42 -8.99 -6.50
N ALA A 22 3.66 -9.98 -5.64
CA ALA A 22 4.05 -11.32 -6.06
C ALA A 22 2.91 -12.06 -6.77
N ALA A 23 1.66 -11.91 -6.29
CA ALA A 23 0.48 -12.51 -6.91
C ALA A 23 0.18 -11.90 -8.29
N ILE A 24 0.24 -10.57 -8.43
CA ILE A 24 0.09 -9.92 -9.74
C ILE A 24 1.25 -10.32 -10.67
N GLY A 25 2.47 -10.34 -10.14
CA GLY A 25 3.64 -10.75 -10.91
C GLY A 25 3.55 -12.20 -11.41
N SER A 26 2.92 -13.10 -10.66
CA SER A 26 2.73 -14.49 -11.09
C SER A 26 1.69 -14.60 -12.20
N VAL A 27 0.56 -13.90 -12.10
CA VAL A 27 -0.48 -13.85 -13.15
C VAL A 27 0.08 -13.26 -14.45
N GLU A 28 0.78 -12.13 -14.38
CA GLU A 28 1.42 -11.55 -15.56
C GLU A 28 2.48 -12.47 -16.16
N SER A 29 3.20 -13.25 -15.34
CA SER A 29 4.17 -14.23 -15.83
C SER A 29 3.51 -15.36 -16.63
N VAL A 30 2.26 -15.72 -16.31
CA VAL A 30 1.49 -16.71 -17.08
C VAL A 30 1.01 -16.12 -18.41
N TRP A 31 0.57 -14.86 -18.40
CA TRP A 31 0.15 -14.18 -19.64
C TRP A 31 1.29 -13.73 -20.55
N GLY A 32 2.51 -13.59 -20.01
CA GLY A 32 3.70 -13.22 -20.78
C GLY A 32 4.38 -14.37 -21.53
N ILE A 33 3.83 -15.60 -21.50
CA ILE A 33 4.43 -16.75 -22.19
C ILE A 33 4.36 -16.51 -23.71
N PRO A 34 5.50 -16.39 -24.42
CA PRO A 34 5.49 -16.29 -25.87
C PRO A 34 4.99 -17.59 -26.47
N LYS A 35 4.10 -17.51 -27.46
CA LYS A 35 3.58 -18.68 -28.20
C LYS A 35 4.73 -19.51 -28.80
N LEU A 36 4.50 -20.83 -28.88
CA LEU A 36 5.47 -21.90 -29.19
C LEU A 36 6.62 -21.48 -30.13
N GLY A 37 7.86 -21.57 -29.64
CA GLY A 37 9.08 -21.51 -30.47
C GLY A 37 10.21 -20.63 -29.92
N ALA A 38 9.94 -19.72 -28.99
CA ALA A 38 10.97 -18.85 -28.41
C ALA A 38 11.59 -19.49 -27.14
N LYS A 39 12.92 -19.42 -27.02
CA LYS A 39 13.70 -19.86 -25.85
C LYS A 39 12.96 -19.55 -24.54
N LEU A 40 12.67 -20.59 -23.75
CA LEU A 40 12.14 -20.47 -22.40
C LEU A 40 12.92 -19.37 -21.65
N PRO A 41 12.25 -18.31 -21.15
CA PRO A 41 12.93 -17.30 -20.37
C PRO A 41 13.57 -18.00 -19.18
N LYS A 42 14.87 -17.73 -18.94
CA LYS A 42 15.57 -18.27 -17.77
C LYS A 42 14.75 -17.95 -16.52
N LEU A 43 14.60 -18.93 -15.62
CA LEU A 43 13.95 -18.77 -14.31
C LEU A 43 14.42 -17.49 -13.61
N SER A 44 15.70 -17.14 -13.74
CA SER A 44 16.30 -15.92 -13.17
C SER A 44 15.69 -14.61 -13.70
N ASN A 45 15.26 -14.55 -14.97
CA ASN A 45 14.60 -13.36 -15.52
C ASN A 45 13.15 -13.26 -15.05
N GLN A 46 12.46 -14.40 -14.89
CA GLN A 46 11.12 -14.44 -14.29
C GLN A 46 11.17 -14.04 -12.81
N LEU A 47 12.15 -14.55 -12.05
CA LEU A 47 12.35 -14.19 -10.63
C LEU A 47 12.70 -12.71 -10.46
N LYS A 48 13.52 -12.14 -11.36
CA LYS A 48 13.79 -10.70 -11.38
C LYS A 48 12.52 -9.90 -11.63
N HIS A 49 11.71 -10.29 -12.61
CA HIS A 49 10.45 -9.60 -12.91
C HIS A 49 9.41 -9.69 -11.79
N LEU A 50 9.35 -10.84 -11.10
CA LEU A 50 8.51 -11.04 -9.92
C LEU A 50 9.01 -10.20 -8.74
N GLY A 51 10.32 -10.27 -8.48
CA GLY A 51 10.97 -9.57 -7.38
C GLY A 51 10.89 -8.05 -7.50
N THR A 52 11.14 -7.50 -8.70
CA THR A 52 10.98 -6.05 -8.94
C THR A 52 9.55 -5.59 -8.70
N ARG A 53 8.54 -6.36 -9.11
CA ARG A 53 7.13 -6.01 -8.86
C ARG A 53 6.75 -6.12 -7.39
N SER A 54 7.13 -7.20 -6.73
CA SER A 54 6.92 -7.37 -5.29
C SER A 54 7.56 -6.22 -4.49
N LEU A 55 8.78 -5.80 -4.86
CA LEU A 55 9.45 -4.66 -4.25
C LEU A 55 8.71 -3.34 -4.49
N VAL A 56 8.19 -3.11 -5.70
CA VAL A 56 7.39 -1.92 -6.03
C VAL A 56 6.13 -1.85 -5.18
N PHE A 57 5.38 -2.94 -5.05
CA PHE A 57 4.17 -2.95 -4.21
C PHE A 57 4.48 -2.91 -2.70
N ALA A 58 5.61 -3.49 -2.27
CA ALA A 58 6.11 -3.33 -0.91
C ALA A 58 6.45 -1.86 -0.59
N ALA A 59 7.15 -1.18 -1.50
CA ALA A 59 7.49 0.23 -1.37
C ALA A 59 6.24 1.12 -1.30
N VAL A 60 5.21 0.80 -2.08
CA VAL A 60 3.89 1.44 -1.99
C VAL A 60 3.28 1.28 -0.59
N GLY A 61 3.23 0.06 -0.04
CA GLY A 61 2.70 -0.19 1.30
C GLY A 61 3.48 0.56 2.40
N CYS A 62 4.81 0.59 2.28
CA CYS A 62 5.68 1.30 3.21
C CYS A 62 5.45 2.82 3.17
N ILE A 63 5.41 3.42 1.98
CA ILE A 63 5.18 4.87 1.81
C ILE A 63 3.78 5.27 2.26
N PHE A 64 2.77 4.45 1.96
CA PHE A 64 1.40 4.65 2.43
C PHE A 64 1.35 4.73 3.96
N SER A 65 1.83 3.68 4.63
CA SER A 65 1.75 3.57 6.09
C SER A 65 2.59 4.62 6.81
N THR A 66 3.78 4.93 6.27
CA THR A 66 4.63 6.00 6.80
C THR A 66 3.96 7.38 6.62
N GLY A 67 3.36 7.63 5.47
CA GLY A 67 2.65 8.88 5.19
C GLY A 67 1.45 9.07 6.10
N GLU A 68 0.67 8.01 6.31
CA GLU A 68 -0.46 8.01 7.23
C GLU A 68 0.00 8.25 8.68
N TYR A 69 1.02 7.52 9.15
CA TYR A 69 1.58 7.68 10.50
C TYR A 69 2.13 9.08 10.75
N LEU A 70 2.83 9.67 9.78
CA LEU A 70 3.36 11.02 9.87
C LEU A 70 2.22 12.05 9.94
N SER A 71 1.19 11.88 9.10
CA SER A 71 0.04 12.79 9.09
C SER A 71 -0.79 12.70 10.39
N ALA A 72 -0.97 11.48 10.93
CA ALA A 72 -1.62 11.25 12.21
C ALA A 72 -0.80 11.84 13.37
N SER A 73 0.53 11.68 13.34
CA SER A 73 1.43 12.25 14.37
C SER A 73 1.41 13.77 14.40
N ILE A 74 1.30 14.44 13.24
CA ILE A 74 1.25 15.91 13.16
C ILE A 74 -0.11 16.46 13.59
N ARG A 75 -1.22 15.80 13.20
CA ARG A 75 -2.58 16.30 13.47
C ARG A 75 -3.20 15.78 14.78
N GLN A 76 -2.58 14.78 15.41
CA GLN A 76 -3.07 14.12 16.64
C GLN A 76 -4.54 13.67 16.52
N LYS A 77 -4.99 13.35 15.30
CA LYS A 77 -6.34 12.90 14.98
C LYS A 77 -6.27 11.82 13.90
N GLU A 78 -7.06 10.77 14.07
CA GLU A 78 -7.28 9.69 13.10
C GLU A 78 -8.45 10.07 12.18
N ASP A 79 -8.16 10.73 11.05
CA ASP A 79 -9.19 11.17 10.09
C ASP A 79 -9.00 10.48 8.72
N PRO A 80 -10.07 10.30 7.91
CA PRO A 80 -9.97 9.77 6.54
C PRO A 80 -9.05 10.56 5.61
N ILE A 81 -8.78 11.82 5.97
CA ILE A 81 -7.84 12.70 5.27
C ILE A 81 -6.40 12.20 5.40
N ASN A 82 -6.03 11.56 6.52
CA ASN A 82 -4.70 11.01 6.73
C ASN A 82 -4.44 9.83 5.78
N ALA A 83 -5.45 8.96 5.60
CA ALA A 83 -5.42 7.90 4.60
C ALA A 83 -5.34 8.46 3.17
N GLY A 84 -5.99 9.59 2.90
CA GLY A 84 -5.86 10.32 1.64
C GLY A 84 -4.45 10.85 1.38
N VAL A 85 -3.77 11.39 2.39
CA VAL A 85 -2.39 11.89 2.29
C VAL A 85 -1.41 10.73 2.06
N GLY A 86 -1.57 9.62 2.81
CA GLY A 86 -0.80 8.40 2.58
C GLY A 86 -1.00 7.85 1.16
N GLY A 87 -2.24 7.83 0.68
CA GLY A 87 -2.59 7.39 -0.68
C GLY A 87 -2.06 8.32 -1.77
N ALA A 88 -1.99 9.63 -1.53
CA ALA A 88 -1.40 10.58 -2.47
C ALA A 88 0.12 10.37 -2.62
N LEU A 89 0.82 10.10 -1.51
CA LEU A 89 2.27 9.86 -1.49
C LEU A 89 2.67 8.58 -2.22
N VAL A 90 1.81 7.57 -2.23
CA VAL A 90 2.01 6.33 -3.01
C VAL A 90 2.26 6.60 -4.49
N GLY A 91 1.67 7.65 -5.06
CA GLY A 91 1.82 8.02 -6.48
C GLY A 91 3.26 8.29 -6.92
N VAL A 92 4.17 8.57 -5.98
CA VAL A 92 5.59 8.74 -6.27
C VAL A 92 6.21 7.46 -6.81
N VAL A 93 5.81 6.29 -6.30
CA VAL A 93 6.36 4.99 -6.72
C VAL A 93 6.08 4.67 -8.20
N PRO A 94 4.83 4.65 -8.69
CA PRO A 94 4.56 4.43 -10.11
C PRO A 94 5.12 5.56 -10.99
N GLY A 95 5.25 6.78 -10.47
CA GLY A 95 5.95 7.88 -11.15
C GLY A 95 7.42 7.58 -11.41
N ILE A 96 8.14 7.06 -10.41
CA ILE A 96 9.53 6.62 -10.53
C ILE A 96 9.64 5.40 -11.45
N VAL A 97 8.78 4.39 -11.28
CA VAL A 97 8.82 3.15 -12.05
C VAL A 97 8.56 3.39 -13.54
N LYS A 98 7.59 4.24 -13.89
CA LYS A 98 7.29 4.59 -15.29
C LYS A 98 8.03 5.82 -15.80
N GLN A 99 8.91 6.42 -14.99
CA GLN A 99 9.64 7.66 -15.31
C GLN A 99 8.72 8.75 -15.89
N SER A 100 7.50 8.85 -15.34
CA SER A 100 6.46 9.73 -15.88
C SER A 100 5.72 10.45 -14.77
N MET A 101 5.88 11.77 -14.74
CA MET A 101 5.22 12.64 -13.77
C MET A 101 3.69 12.61 -13.93
N ARG A 102 3.18 12.45 -15.15
CA ARG A 102 1.74 12.33 -15.41
C ARG A 102 1.16 11.07 -14.76
N VAL A 103 1.87 9.95 -14.87
CA VAL A 103 1.42 8.69 -14.27
C VAL A 103 1.54 8.75 -12.75
N GLY A 104 2.59 9.38 -12.22
CA GLY A 104 2.74 9.55 -10.78
C GLY A 104 1.64 10.42 -10.15
N VAL A 105 1.34 11.57 -10.75
CA VAL A 105 0.28 12.48 -10.27
C VAL A 105 -1.10 11.84 -10.42
N GLY A 106 -1.38 11.21 -11.57
CA GLY A 106 -2.66 10.53 -11.78
C GLY A 106 -2.87 9.37 -10.81
N ALA A 107 -1.85 8.55 -10.59
CA ALA A 107 -1.90 7.46 -9.62
C ALA A 107 -2.03 7.97 -8.18
N GLY A 108 -1.35 9.05 -7.82
CA GLY A 108 -1.44 9.66 -6.50
C GLY A 108 -2.83 10.22 -6.20
N ILE A 109 -3.44 10.94 -7.14
CA ILE A 109 -4.81 11.46 -6.97
C ILE A 109 -5.82 10.31 -6.86
N ALA A 110 -5.71 9.32 -7.75
CA ALA A 110 -6.61 8.17 -7.73
C ALA A 110 -6.48 7.35 -6.43
N ALA A 111 -5.24 7.06 -6.00
CA ALA A 111 -4.99 6.32 -4.77
C ALA A 111 -5.38 7.13 -3.53
N GLY A 112 -5.07 8.43 -3.48
CA GLY A 112 -5.50 9.30 -2.39
C GLY A 112 -7.02 9.38 -2.24
N ALA A 113 -7.74 9.55 -3.35
CA ALA A 113 -9.21 9.56 -3.35
C ALA A 113 -9.79 8.20 -2.93
N ALA A 114 -9.26 7.10 -3.45
CA ALA A 114 -9.71 5.75 -3.11
C ALA A 114 -9.48 5.43 -1.63
N MET A 115 -8.31 5.77 -1.07
CA MET A 115 -7.99 5.50 0.33
C MET A 115 -8.78 6.39 1.29
N ALA A 116 -9.03 7.66 0.93
CA ALA A 116 -9.91 8.53 1.70
C ALA A 116 -11.36 7.99 1.70
N ALA A 117 -11.87 7.54 0.56
CA ALA A 117 -13.21 6.95 0.44
C ALA A 117 -13.33 5.62 1.21
N ALA A 118 -12.31 4.75 1.12
CA ALA A 118 -12.27 3.49 1.85
C ALA A 118 -12.24 3.71 3.37
N SER A 119 -11.41 4.66 3.84
CA SER A 119 -11.34 5.02 5.26
C SER A 119 -12.66 5.64 5.74
N TYR A 120 -13.32 6.47 4.93
CA TYR A 120 -14.64 7.01 5.25
C TYR A 120 -15.68 5.88 5.37
N TRP A 121 -15.70 4.95 4.41
CA TRP A 121 -16.61 3.81 4.45
C TRP A 121 -16.38 2.95 5.70
N GLN A 122 -15.13 2.64 6.03
CA GLN A 122 -14.80 1.84 7.21
C GLN A 122 -15.21 2.56 8.51
N SER A 123 -14.97 3.87 8.58
CA SER A 123 -15.39 4.68 9.73
C SER A 123 -16.91 4.72 9.96
N SER A 124 -17.70 4.42 8.93
CA SER A 124 -19.16 4.33 8.98
C SER A 124 -19.67 2.97 9.47
N GLN A 125 -18.82 1.93 9.46
CA GLN A 125 -19.17 0.59 9.92
C GLN A 125 -18.82 0.35 11.40
N ASP A 126 -17.86 1.11 11.95
CA ASP A 126 -17.44 0.97 13.34
C ASP A 126 -18.54 1.43 14.31
N THR A 127 -19.00 0.53 15.17
CA THR A 127 -19.91 0.91 16.26
C THR A 127 -19.17 1.68 17.36
N ALA A 128 -19.85 2.60 18.03
CA ALA A 128 -19.25 3.43 19.09
C ALA A 128 -18.62 2.60 20.23
N PHE A 129 -19.13 1.39 20.47
CA PHE A 129 -18.59 0.43 21.42
C PHE A 129 -17.22 -0.13 21.02
N GLU A 130 -17.01 -0.45 19.74
CA GLU A 130 -15.70 -0.91 19.23
C GLU A 130 -14.65 0.20 19.31
N LYS A 131 -15.02 1.44 18.99
CA LYS A 131 -14.13 2.60 19.18
C LYS A 131 -13.74 2.77 20.63
N TYR A 132 -14.70 2.65 21.57
CA TYR A 132 -14.44 2.77 23.00
C TYR A 132 -13.58 1.62 23.55
N ALA A 133 -13.85 0.39 23.10
CA ALA A 133 -13.08 -0.79 23.45
C ALA A 133 -11.62 -0.67 22.95
N ALA A 134 -11.42 -0.27 21.70
CA ALA A 134 -10.09 -0.05 21.11
C ALA A 134 -9.27 0.99 21.91
N THR A 135 -9.86 2.15 22.23
CA THR A 135 -9.17 3.16 23.07
C THR A 135 -8.81 2.64 24.46
N ARG A 136 -9.66 1.81 25.09
CA ARG A 136 -9.40 1.29 26.43
C ARG A 136 -8.39 0.14 26.45
N HIS A 137 -8.28 -0.61 25.37
CA HIS A 137 -7.21 -1.61 25.18
C HIS A 137 -5.86 -0.93 24.94
N ALA A 138 -5.83 0.18 24.21
CA ALA A 138 -4.62 0.96 23.98
C ALA A 138 -4.10 1.68 25.24
N ASP A 139 -4.98 2.09 26.17
CA ASP A 139 -4.59 2.65 27.48
C ASP A 139 -4.02 1.61 28.45
N ARG A 140 -4.17 0.31 28.16
CA ARG A 140 -3.74 -0.81 29.04
C ARG A 140 -2.51 -1.56 28.52
N ALA A 141 -1.99 -1.20 27.35
CA ALA A 141 -0.77 -1.74 26.75
C ALA A 141 0.40 -0.77 26.98
#